data_AF-A0A1F5AWX7-F1
#
_entry.id   AF-A0A1F5AWX7-F1
#
_cell.length_a   1.000
_cell.length_b   1.000
_cell.length_c   1.000
_cell.angle_alpha   90.00
_cell.angle_beta   90.00
_cell.angle_gamma   90.00
#
_symmetry.space_group_name_H-M   'P 1'
#
loop_
_entity.id
_entity.type
_entity.pdbx_description
1 polymer ?
#
loop_
_entity_poly.entity_id
_entity_poly.type
_entity_poly.pdbx_seq_one_letter_code
_entity_poly.pdbx_strand_id
1 'polypeptide(L)'
;MFGYSVAIDGVYILAGAGWARGGGTERGQAYLFARDEGGTDNWGEVQSIRASDGANEDWFGSSVGIDGLYLIIGSPGEDGAGSDRGAAYVFKKI
;
A
#
# COMPACT_ATOMS: atom_id res chain seq x y z
N MET A 1 -2.80 9.69 -5.92
CA MET A 1 -2.02 10.54 -5.02
C MET A 1 -1.16 9.59 -4.22
N PHE A 2 0.14 9.63 -4.47
CA PHE A 2 1.12 8.88 -3.70
C PHE A 2 1.34 9.55 -2.34
N GLY A 3 1.56 8.77 -1.28
CA GLY A 3 1.72 9.28 0.08
C GLY A 3 0.40 9.72 0.73
N TYR A 4 -0.73 9.18 0.25
CA TYR A 4 -2.05 9.44 0.84
C TYR A 4 -2.13 8.93 2.30
N SER A 5 -1.43 7.83 2.57
CA SER A 5 -1.19 7.30 3.90
C SER A 5 0.29 6.87 4.00
N VAL A 6 0.91 7.02 5.17
CA VAL A 6 2.33 6.71 5.38
C VAL A 6 2.53 6.11 6.78
N ALA A 7 3.32 5.04 6.87
CA ALA A 7 3.78 4.46 8.12
C ALA A 7 5.27 4.09 8.02
N ILE A 8 5.97 4.06 9.15
CA ILE A 8 7.40 3.76 9.23
C ILE A 8 7.69 2.82 10.40
N ASP A 9 8.58 1.85 10.17
CA ASP A 9 9.16 1.00 11.22
C ASP A 9 10.63 0.73 10.90
N GLY A 10 11.52 1.19 11.79
CA GLY A 10 12.96 1.14 11.60
C GLY A 10 13.41 1.81 10.30
N VAL A 11 13.96 1.01 9.40
CA VAL A 11 14.49 1.44 8.10
C VAL A 11 13.49 1.29 6.95
N TYR A 12 12.22 0.99 7.23
CA TYR A 12 11.20 0.76 6.20
C TYR A 12 10.08 1.79 6.27
N ILE A 13 9.70 2.34 5.12
CA ILE A 13 8.54 3.22 4.95
C ILE A 13 7.52 2.53 4.05
N LEU A 14 6.26 2.47 4.49
CA LEU A 14 5.14 2.03 3.68
C LEU A 14 4.30 3.25 3.30
N ALA A 15 4.14 3.49 1.99
CA ALA A 15 3.39 4.62 1.45
C ALA A 15 2.22 4.14 0.60
N GLY A 16 1.00 4.53 0.98
CA GLY A 16 -0.22 4.24 0.27
C GLY A 16 -0.52 5.22 -0.87
N ALA A 17 -1.06 4.70 -1.95
CA ALA A 17 -1.48 5.42 -3.15
C ALA A 17 -2.90 5.01 -3.59
N GLY A 18 -3.85 4.94 -2.64
CA GLY A 18 -5.22 4.48 -2.88
C GLY A 18 -6.05 5.34 -3.83
N TRP A 19 -5.71 6.62 -3.99
CA TRP A 19 -6.48 7.57 -4.80
C TRP A 19 -5.75 7.98 -6.08
N ALA A 20 -5.53 7.06 -7.03
CA ALA A 20 -4.92 7.38 -8.32
C ALA A 20 -5.93 8.06 -9.29
N ARG A 21 -6.41 9.26 -8.94
CA ARG A 21 -7.17 10.09 -9.88
C ARG A 21 -6.29 10.42 -11.08
N GLY A 22 -6.59 9.80 -12.23
CA GLY A 22 -5.94 10.09 -13.51
C GLY A 22 -5.45 8.88 -14.33
N GLY A 23 -5.57 7.63 -13.84
CA GLY A 23 -4.96 6.46 -14.48
C GLY A 23 -5.89 5.34 -14.97
N GLY A 24 -7.21 5.45 -14.79
CA GLY A 24 -8.17 4.48 -15.33
C GLY A 24 -8.42 3.22 -14.49
N THR A 25 -7.78 3.03 -13.33
CA THR A 25 -8.19 2.02 -12.34
C THR A 25 -7.97 2.56 -10.93
N GLU A 26 -9.04 2.78 -10.16
CA GLU A 26 -8.98 3.22 -8.75
C GLU A 26 -8.72 2.05 -7.79
N ARG A 27 -8.05 1.00 -8.30
CA ARG A 27 -7.62 -0.18 -7.56
C ARG A 27 -6.67 0.17 -6.42
N GLY A 28 -5.89 1.25 -6.58
CA GLY A 28 -4.90 1.67 -5.62
C GLY A 28 -3.64 0.79 -5.60
N GLN A 29 -2.62 1.26 -4.88
CA GLN A 29 -1.33 0.57 -4.70
C GLN A 29 -0.70 1.04 -3.38
N ALA A 30 0.22 0.26 -2.81
CA ALA A 30 1.16 0.75 -1.81
C ALA A 30 2.60 0.48 -2.25
N TYR A 31 3.54 1.18 -1.65
CA TYR A 31 4.95 1.10 -1.97
C TYR A 31 5.77 0.99 -0.68
N LEU A 32 6.68 0.03 -0.65
CA LEU A 32 7.64 -0.17 0.43
C LEU A 32 8.98 0.44 0.02
N PHE A 33 9.50 1.34 0.84
CA PHE A 33 10.83 1.92 0.71
C PHE A 33 11.72 1.45 1.84
N ALA A 34 13.03 1.38 1.60
CA ALA A 34 14.02 1.11 2.62
C ALA A 34 15.18 2.11 2.58
N ARG A 35 15.75 2.39 3.75
CA ARG A 35 16.99 3.16 3.86
C ARG A 35 18.14 2.38 3.21
N ASP A 36 19.03 3.12 2.58
CA ASP A 36 20.21 2.66 1.84
C ASP A 36 19.90 1.83 0.58
N GLU A 37 18.62 1.67 0.23
CA GLU A 37 18.20 1.07 -1.04
C GLU A 37 18.54 2.03 -2.19
N GLY A 38 19.37 1.58 -3.13
CA GLY A 38 19.90 2.43 -4.21
C GLY A 38 21.05 3.36 -3.80
N GLY A 39 21.70 3.13 -2.64
CA GLY A 39 22.95 3.81 -2.25
C GLY A 39 22.91 4.38 -0.83
N THR A 40 24.08 4.69 -0.25
CA THR A 40 24.20 5.23 1.12
C THR A 40 23.37 6.48 1.31
N ASP A 41 22.58 6.50 2.38
CA ASP A 41 21.65 7.56 2.78
C ASP A 41 20.49 7.84 1.80
N ASN A 42 20.26 6.96 0.82
CA ASN A 42 19.07 7.02 -0.03
C ASN A 42 17.88 6.27 0.60
N TRP A 43 16.67 6.63 0.18
CA TRP A 43 15.45 5.87 0.45
C TRP A 43 14.89 5.39 -0.88
N GLY A 44 15.21 4.14 -1.23
CA GLY A 44 14.80 3.52 -2.49
C GLY A 44 13.53 2.70 -2.34
N GLU A 45 12.74 2.60 -3.42
CA GLU A 45 11.60 1.69 -3.49
C GLU A 45 12.12 0.24 -3.56
N VAL A 46 11.72 -0.58 -2.60
CA VAL A 46 12.04 -2.01 -2.54
C VAL A 46 10.96 -2.82 -3.24
N GLN A 47 9.70 -2.42 -3.09
CA GLN A 47 8.57 -3.18 -3.59
C GLN A 47 7.35 -2.29 -3.84
N SER A 48 6.65 -2.56 -4.95
CA SER A 48 5.30 -2.09 -5.17
C SER A 48 4.29 -3.22 -4.88
N ILE A 49 3.24 -2.91 -4.12
CA ILE A 49 2.33 -3.88 -3.51
C ILE A 49 0.91 -3.61 -3.99
N ARG A 50 0.23 -4.62 -4.53
CA ARG A 50 -1.16 -4.55 -4.99
C ARG A 50 -1.98 -5.67 -4.35
N ALA A 51 -3.26 -5.43 -4.16
CA ALA A 51 -4.20 -6.51 -3.84
C ALA A 51 -4.20 -7.55 -4.98
N SER A 52 -4.26 -8.83 -4.62
CA SER A 52 -4.30 -9.94 -5.59
C SER A 52 -5.61 -9.98 -6.39
N ASP A 53 -6.67 -9.44 -5.81
CA ASP A 53 -8.05 -9.39 -6.29
C ASP A 53 -8.51 -7.95 -6.58
N GLY A 54 -7.61 -6.96 -6.48
CA GLY A 54 -7.97 -5.55 -6.55
C GLY A 54 -8.79 -5.17 -7.79
N ALA A 55 -9.98 -4.65 -7.55
CA ALA A 55 -10.94 -4.14 -8.51
C ALA A 55 -11.00 -2.60 -8.49
N ASN A 56 -11.63 -2.02 -9.51
CA ASN A 56 -11.76 -0.56 -9.56
C ASN A 56 -12.56 -0.08 -8.36
N GLU A 57 -12.19 1.07 -7.82
CA GLU A 57 -12.83 1.71 -6.66
C GLU A 57 -12.54 1.04 -5.30
N ASP A 58 -11.77 -0.06 -5.26
CA ASP A 58 -11.35 -0.68 -4.00
C ASP A 58 -10.49 0.23 -3.10
N TRP A 59 -9.78 1.18 -3.72
CA TRP A 59 -8.91 2.17 -3.08
C TRP A 59 -7.82 1.55 -2.18
N PHE A 60 -7.17 0.46 -2.62
CA PHE A 60 -6.09 -0.20 -1.90
C PHE A 60 -4.93 0.77 -1.59
N GLY A 61 -4.50 0.84 -0.33
CA GLY A 61 -3.52 1.84 0.11
C GLY A 61 -4.17 3.13 0.61
N SER A 62 -5.48 3.12 0.89
CA SER A 62 -6.15 4.23 1.58
C SER A 62 -5.67 4.38 3.02
N SER A 63 -5.29 3.28 3.67
CA SER A 63 -4.61 3.26 4.97
C SER A 63 -3.49 2.24 4.95
N VAL A 64 -2.45 2.48 5.73
CA VAL A 64 -1.28 1.61 5.84
C VAL A 64 -0.80 1.50 7.29
N GLY A 65 -0.22 0.36 7.62
CA GLY A 65 0.46 0.09 8.89
C GLY A 65 1.64 -0.84 8.69
N ILE A 66 2.64 -0.72 9.55
CA ILE A 66 3.84 -1.57 9.55
C ILE A 66 4.22 -1.91 10.98
N ASP A 67 4.51 -3.18 11.23
CA ASP A 67 4.99 -3.68 12.51
C ASP A 67 5.89 -4.91 12.30
N GLY A 68 7.18 -4.78 12.62
CA GLY A 68 8.14 -5.87 12.53
C GLY A 68 8.27 -6.36 11.10
N LEU A 69 7.76 -7.55 10.79
CA LEU A 69 7.78 -8.12 9.42
C LEU A 69 6.48 -7.92 8.66
N TYR A 70 5.44 -7.36 9.28
CA TYR A 70 4.11 -7.30 8.71
C TYR A 70 3.79 -5.91 8.19
N LEU A 71 3.15 -5.90 7.02
CA LEU A 71 2.58 -4.72 6.37
C LEU A 71 1.07 -4.93 6.33
N ILE A 72 0.30 -3.92 6.74
CA ILE A 72 -1.17 -3.93 6.67
C ILE A 72 -1.59 -2.82 5.73
N ILE A 73 -2.45 -3.14 4.76
CA ILE A 73 -2.93 -2.17 3.78
C ILE A 73 -4.44 -2.26 3.67
N GLY A 74 -5.13 -1.14 3.88
CA GLY A 74 -6.58 -1.03 3.81
C GLY A 74 -7.09 -0.73 2.40
N SER A 75 -8.23 -1.31 2.08
CA SER A 75 -8.94 -1.19 0.80
C SER A 75 -10.44 -1.01 1.07
N PRO A 76 -10.88 0.20 1.43
CA PRO A 76 -12.23 0.44 1.95
C PRO A 76 -13.36 0.23 0.93
N GLY A 77 -13.10 0.30 -0.38
CA GLY A 77 -14.09 0.03 -1.42
C GLY A 77 -14.14 -1.44 -1.87
N GLU A 78 -13.38 -2.34 -1.24
CA GLU A 78 -13.39 -3.76 -1.64
C GLU A 78 -14.79 -4.37 -1.40
N ASP A 79 -15.30 -5.06 -2.42
CA ASP A 79 -16.69 -5.54 -2.46
C ASP A 79 -16.90 -6.83 -1.64
N GLY A 80 -15.95 -7.76 -1.67
CA GLY A 80 -16.03 -9.07 -1.02
C GLY A 80 -17.26 -9.85 -1.48
N ALA A 81 -18.14 -10.21 -0.55
CA ALA A 81 -19.44 -10.85 -0.83
C ALA A 81 -20.62 -9.85 -0.93
N GLY A 82 -20.33 -8.55 -0.91
CA GLY A 82 -21.30 -7.45 -0.97
C GLY A 82 -20.79 -6.32 -1.85
N SER A 83 -21.19 -5.08 -1.57
CA SER A 83 -20.62 -3.89 -2.20
C SER A 83 -19.98 -3.01 -1.13
N ASP A 84 -18.80 -2.46 -1.42
CA ASP A 84 -18.03 -1.54 -0.56
C ASP A 84 -17.93 -2.01 0.91
N ARG A 85 -17.63 -3.29 1.14
CA ARG A 85 -17.51 -3.86 2.49
C ARG A 85 -16.18 -3.54 3.15
N GLY A 86 -15.18 -3.25 2.32
CA GLY A 86 -13.82 -2.97 2.71
C GLY A 86 -13.06 -4.22 3.10
N ALA A 87 -11.75 -4.19 2.86
CA ALA A 87 -10.81 -5.23 3.22
C ALA A 87 -9.53 -4.65 3.82
N ALA A 88 -8.79 -5.51 4.53
CA ALA A 88 -7.43 -5.25 4.96
C ALA A 88 -6.55 -6.43 4.56
N TYR A 89 -5.44 -6.12 3.91
CA TYR A 89 -4.50 -7.11 3.40
C TYR A 89 -3.25 -7.10 4.25
N VAL A 90 -2.78 -8.29 4.61
CA VAL A 90 -1.56 -8.46 5.41
C VAL A 90 -0.48 -9.10 4.53
N PHE A 91 0.65 -8.41 4.40
CA PHE A 91 1.83 -8.89 3.71
C PHE A 91 2.96 -9.11 4.71
N LYS A 92 3.86 -10.04 4.39
CA LYS A 92 5.09 -10.26 5.13
C LYS A 92 6.27 -9.79 4.28
N LYS A 93 7.13 -8.94 4.84
CA LYS A 93 8.43 -8.58 4.26
C LYS A 93 9.27 -9.85 4.11
N ILE A 94 9.85 -10.07 2.93
CA ILE A 94 10.71 -11.23 2.62
C ILE A 94 12.16 -10.81 2.78
#